data_AF-A0A5K1K6K0-F1
#
_entry.id   AF-A0A5K1K6K0-F1
#
_cell.length_a   1.000
_cell.length_b   1.000
_cell.length_c   1.000
_cell.angle_alpha   90.00
_cell.angle_beta   90.00
_cell.angle_gamma   90.00
#
_symmetry.space_group_name_H-M   'P 1'
#
loop_
_entity.id
_entity.type
_entity.pdbx_description
1 polymer ?
#
loop_
_entity_poly.entity_id
_entity_poly.type
_entity_poly.pdbx_seq_one_letter_code
_entity_poly.pdbx_strand_id
1 'polypeptide(L)'
;MLAIYRLLQRIALGDKDHAFQLLDNTYVLVLPGHFDSDSTPHLTVYSLSPSSGSSSSQPICSLQLPGVTLAPGKRISYRDVCVSRPPPIPEGHFQADPSVSMVVITDYIEVGGHPSHSDYASHLLIPYATLLAQIRTAVDSNSNRDVCEYPVPVLWEDWGPRASLRLCVPVVGDRSDPMIVHQILVPYGSRMPVVSFNDPGSTCASVYVFDINPLAARYAQQALRASAQPESGVRATAIVEDSDVEAALPGVVDPDIKGIPFVVYRFELPQEDPGWPAVRAVRMSMTGFTVTVRLLQDYHSASRYPCSMIARCSMVDTDPM
;
A
#
# COMPACT_ATOMS: atom_id res chain seq x y z
N MET A 1 -20.14 -5.25 -8.64
CA MET A 1 -19.79 -6.66 -8.29
C MET A 1 -20.11 -7.65 -9.41
N LEU A 2 -21.35 -7.72 -9.92
CA LEU A 2 -21.72 -8.71 -10.98
C LEU A 2 -20.86 -8.67 -12.26
N ALA A 3 -20.42 -7.48 -12.70
CA ALA A 3 -19.57 -7.34 -13.89
C ALA A 3 -18.16 -7.90 -13.69
N ILE A 4 -17.58 -7.71 -12.49
CA ILE A 4 -16.27 -8.27 -12.12
C ILE A 4 -16.36 -9.79 -12.05
N TYR A 5 -17.44 -10.33 -11.45
CA TYR A 5 -17.62 -11.78 -11.33
C TYR A 5 -17.73 -12.47 -12.70
N ARG A 6 -18.49 -11.88 -13.64
CA ARG A 6 -18.57 -12.39 -15.03
C ARG A 6 -17.24 -12.26 -15.80
N LEU A 7 -16.42 -11.29 -15.43
CA LEU A 7 -15.13 -11.05 -16.06
C LEU A 7 -14.06 -12.01 -15.54
N LEU A 8 -14.08 -12.31 -14.24
CA LEU A 8 -13.24 -13.37 -13.64
C LEU A 8 -13.58 -14.75 -14.18
N GLN A 9 -14.86 -15.03 -14.48
CA GLN A 9 -15.25 -16.29 -15.14
C GLN A 9 -14.59 -16.51 -16.51
N ARG A 10 -14.05 -15.47 -17.16
CA ARG A 10 -13.33 -15.60 -18.44
C ARG A 10 -11.86 -15.95 -18.27
N ILE A 11 -11.29 -15.74 -17.09
CA ILE A 11 -9.89 -16.03 -16.82
C ILE A 11 -9.84 -17.39 -16.15
N ALA A 12 -9.30 -18.40 -16.84
CA ALA A 12 -9.10 -19.72 -16.29
C ALA A 12 -7.94 -19.72 -15.29
N LEU A 13 -8.20 -19.27 -14.07
CA LEU A 13 -7.20 -19.15 -12.99
C LEU A 13 -6.93 -20.47 -12.24
N GLY A 14 -7.71 -21.52 -12.53
CA GLY A 14 -7.67 -22.80 -11.83
C GLY A 14 -8.24 -22.73 -10.41
N ASP A 15 -8.07 -23.81 -9.64
CA ASP A 15 -8.63 -23.96 -8.29
C ASP A 15 -7.75 -23.34 -7.17
N LYS A 16 -6.73 -22.55 -7.55
CA LYS A 16 -5.84 -21.90 -6.58
C LYS A 16 -6.45 -20.59 -6.08
N ASP A 17 -6.18 -20.24 -4.83
CA ASP A 17 -6.52 -18.94 -4.29
C ASP A 17 -5.70 -17.84 -4.99
N HIS A 18 -6.38 -16.78 -5.43
CA HIS A 18 -5.77 -15.62 -6.08
C HIS A 18 -6.37 -14.33 -5.53
N ALA A 19 -5.52 -13.35 -5.26
CA ALA A 19 -5.94 -11.97 -5.09
C ALA A 19 -6.00 -11.31 -6.47
N PHE A 20 -7.09 -10.60 -6.76
CA PHE A 20 -7.27 -9.89 -8.02
C PHE A 20 -7.68 -8.46 -7.77
N GLN A 21 -7.18 -7.56 -8.61
CA GLN A 21 -7.48 -6.16 -8.52
C GLN A 21 -7.58 -5.55 -9.91
N LEU A 22 -8.66 -4.82 -10.17
CA LEU A 22 -8.76 -4.02 -11.40
C LEU A 22 -7.74 -2.91 -11.33
N LEU A 23 -6.83 -2.90 -12.30
CA LEU A 23 -5.89 -1.81 -12.48
C LEU A 23 -6.66 -0.60 -13.02
N ASP A 24 -7.47 -0.80 -14.05
CA ASP A 24 -8.39 0.17 -14.61
C ASP A 24 -9.53 -0.57 -15.34
N ASN A 25 -10.19 0.07 -16.31
CA ASN A 25 -11.24 -0.56 -17.11
C ASN A 25 -10.67 -1.49 -18.21
N THR A 26 -9.35 -1.56 -18.35
CA THR A 26 -8.64 -2.23 -19.45
C THR A 26 -7.80 -3.40 -18.94
N TYR A 27 -7.31 -3.36 -17.70
CA TYR A 27 -6.42 -4.39 -17.17
C TYR A 27 -6.85 -4.89 -15.80
N VAL A 28 -6.61 -6.18 -15.55
CA VAL A 28 -6.72 -6.81 -14.23
C VAL A 28 -5.38 -7.38 -13.82
N LEU A 29 -5.04 -7.16 -12.55
CA LEU A 29 -3.89 -7.72 -11.89
C LEU A 29 -4.32 -8.98 -11.15
N VAL A 30 -3.52 -10.03 -11.27
CA VAL A 30 -3.73 -11.30 -10.58
C VAL A 30 -2.46 -11.67 -9.84
N LEU A 31 -2.62 -11.94 -8.56
CA LEU A 31 -1.56 -12.28 -7.64
C LEU A 31 -1.88 -13.65 -7.01
N PRO A 32 -1.02 -14.66 -7.19
CA PRO A 32 -1.22 -15.96 -6.55
C PRO A 32 -1.26 -15.82 -5.02
N GLY A 33 -2.27 -16.41 -4.39
CA GLY A 33 -2.46 -16.39 -2.94
C GLY A 33 -1.66 -17.46 -2.21
N HIS A 34 -1.34 -18.58 -2.87
CA HIS A 34 -0.51 -19.65 -2.29
C HIS A 34 0.93 -19.58 -2.80
N PHE A 35 1.89 -19.72 -1.89
CA PHE A 35 3.31 -19.78 -2.20
C PHE A 35 3.82 -21.20 -2.05
N ASP A 36 4.29 -21.78 -3.16
CA ASP A 36 5.30 -22.81 -3.04
C ASP A 36 6.59 -22.11 -2.61
N SER A 37 7.20 -22.53 -1.50
CA SER A 37 8.36 -21.87 -0.87
C SER A 37 9.54 -21.66 -1.83
N ASP A 38 9.57 -22.42 -2.92
CA ASP A 38 10.63 -22.41 -3.94
C ASP A 38 10.31 -21.52 -5.15
N SER A 39 9.09 -20.98 -5.24
CA SER A 39 8.65 -20.18 -6.38
C SER A 39 8.84 -18.68 -6.15
N THR A 40 9.46 -18.01 -7.12
CA THR A 40 9.55 -16.55 -7.09
C THR A 40 8.17 -15.93 -7.30
N PRO A 41 7.76 -14.98 -6.44
CA PRO A 41 6.46 -14.36 -6.53
C PRO A 41 6.33 -13.57 -7.84
N HIS A 42 5.13 -13.56 -8.43
CA HIS A 42 4.87 -12.83 -9.66
C HIS A 42 3.47 -12.20 -9.65
N LEU A 43 3.35 -11.06 -10.33
CA LEU A 43 2.11 -10.36 -10.60
C LEU A 43 1.76 -10.53 -12.07
N THR A 44 0.67 -11.21 -12.37
CA THR A 44 0.24 -11.46 -13.75
C THR A 44 -0.78 -10.40 -14.18
N VAL A 45 -0.60 -9.86 -15.38
CA VAL A 45 -1.49 -8.84 -15.95
C VAL A 45 -2.30 -9.44 -17.09
N TYR A 46 -3.62 -9.25 -17.06
CA TYR A 46 -4.53 -9.64 -18.13
C TYR A 46 -5.19 -8.41 -18.77
N SER A 47 -5.45 -8.52 -20.08
CA SER A 47 -6.27 -7.55 -20.80
C SER A 47 -7.76 -7.88 -20.62
N LEU A 48 -8.57 -6.86 -20.44
CA LEU A 48 -10.03 -6.94 -20.41
C LEU A 48 -10.66 -6.64 -21.77
N SER A 49 -9.87 -6.12 -22.72
CA SER A 49 -10.34 -5.79 -24.05
C SER A 49 -10.77 -7.07 -24.80
N PRO A 50 -11.97 -7.11 -25.40
CA PRO A 50 -12.41 -8.24 -26.19
C PRO A 50 -11.61 -8.29 -27.50
N SER A 51 -10.51 -9.05 -27.53
CA SER A 51 -9.78 -9.34 -28.76
C SER A 51 -10.65 -10.19 -29.69
N SER A 52 -10.84 -9.74 -30.93
CA SER A 52 -11.79 -10.29 -31.91
C SER A 52 -11.40 -11.65 -32.51
N GLY A 53 -10.61 -12.48 -31.83
CA GLY A 53 -10.19 -13.77 -32.39
C GLY A 53 -9.24 -14.63 -31.54
N SER A 54 -8.67 -14.10 -30.46
CA SER A 54 -7.89 -14.89 -29.49
C SER A 54 -8.66 -14.99 -28.17
N SER A 55 -8.66 -16.17 -27.56
CA SER A 55 -9.23 -16.46 -26.26
C SER A 55 -8.87 -15.33 -25.29
N SER A 56 -9.87 -14.61 -24.78
CA SER A 56 -9.73 -13.42 -23.92
C SER A 56 -9.16 -13.72 -22.53
N SER A 57 -8.41 -14.81 -22.40
CA SER A 57 -7.91 -15.39 -21.15
C SER A 57 -6.39 -15.41 -21.09
N GLN A 58 -5.68 -14.95 -22.14
CA GLN A 58 -4.22 -14.97 -22.14
C GLN A 58 -3.65 -13.78 -21.36
N PRO A 59 -2.67 -14.02 -20.47
CA PRO A 59 -1.97 -12.96 -19.75
C PRO A 59 -1.05 -12.18 -20.71
N ILE A 60 -1.00 -10.86 -20.53
CA ILE A 60 -0.11 -9.95 -21.29
C ILE A 60 1.34 -10.21 -20.88
N CYS A 61 1.60 -10.15 -19.57
CA CYS A 61 2.91 -10.33 -18.98
C CYS A 61 2.80 -10.85 -17.55
N SER A 62 3.92 -11.38 -17.06
CA SER A 62 4.10 -11.79 -15.67
C SER A 62 5.30 -11.03 -15.10
N LEU A 63 5.04 -10.12 -14.16
CA LEU A 63 6.05 -9.29 -13.53
C LEU A 63 6.59 -10.03 -12.31
N GLN A 64 7.87 -10.39 -12.33
CA GLN A 64 8.51 -10.98 -11.16
C GLN A 64 8.57 -9.94 -10.04
N LEU A 65 8.15 -10.34 -8.84
CA LEU A 65 8.14 -9.54 -7.64
C LEU A 65 9.40 -9.84 -6.81
N PRO A 66 9.87 -8.88 -6.00
CA PRO A 66 11.00 -9.11 -5.14
C PRO A 66 10.62 -10.10 -4.05
N GLY A 67 11.50 -11.07 -3.78
CA GLY A 67 11.37 -11.91 -2.60
C GLY A 67 11.40 -11.09 -1.31
N VAL A 68 10.80 -11.61 -0.25
CA VAL A 68 10.94 -11.04 1.10
C VAL A 68 11.98 -11.87 1.84
N THR A 69 13.04 -11.23 2.34
CA THR A 69 14.05 -11.90 3.15
C THR A 69 13.47 -12.18 4.54
N LEU A 70 13.11 -13.44 4.78
CA LEU A 70 12.50 -13.86 6.03
C LEU A 70 13.56 -14.38 7.00
N ALA A 71 13.54 -13.88 8.24
CA ALA A 71 14.32 -14.47 9.31
C ALA A 71 13.84 -15.92 9.59
N PRO A 72 14.69 -16.80 10.16
CA PRO A 72 14.29 -18.16 10.52
C PRO A 72 13.01 -18.20 11.35
N GLY A 73 12.08 -19.09 10.99
CA GLY A 73 10.79 -19.25 11.67
C GLY A 73 9.72 -18.22 11.28
N LYS A 74 10.02 -17.30 10.35
CA LYS A 74 9.03 -16.40 9.76
C LYS A 74 8.48 -16.96 8.45
N ARG A 75 7.22 -16.69 8.14
CA ARG A 75 6.57 -17.08 6.87
C ARG A 75 5.60 -16.01 6.40
N ILE A 76 5.40 -15.90 5.09
CA ILE A 76 4.29 -15.12 4.53
C ILE A 76 3.01 -15.94 4.73
N SER A 77 2.04 -15.39 5.44
CA SER A 77 0.77 -16.06 5.73
C SER A 77 -0.33 -15.69 4.73
N TYR A 78 -0.33 -14.44 4.30
CA TYR A 78 -1.31 -13.91 3.38
C TYR A 78 -0.67 -12.84 2.50
N ARG A 79 -1.13 -12.74 1.25
CA ARG A 79 -0.76 -11.67 0.36
C ARG A 79 -1.99 -11.01 -0.23
N ASP A 80 -1.94 -9.70 -0.31
CA ASP A 80 -2.98 -8.88 -0.91
C ASP A 80 -2.42 -7.97 -2.00
N VAL A 81 -3.29 -7.54 -2.90
CA VAL A 81 -3.01 -6.47 -3.85
C VAL A 81 -4.16 -5.48 -3.84
N CYS A 82 -3.85 -4.20 -3.64
CA CYS A 82 -4.81 -3.13 -3.75
C CYS A 82 -4.30 -2.02 -4.68
N VAL A 83 -5.23 -1.31 -5.31
CA VAL A 83 -4.94 -0.08 -6.06
C VAL A 83 -5.39 1.07 -5.18
N SER A 84 -4.57 2.12 -5.09
CA SER A 84 -4.85 3.33 -4.30
C SER A 84 -5.95 4.24 -4.90
N ARG A 85 -6.85 3.64 -5.67
CA ARG A 85 -8.09 4.25 -6.16
C ARG A 85 -9.24 3.54 -5.46
N PRO A 86 -9.56 3.90 -4.21
CA PRO A 86 -10.76 3.37 -3.60
C PRO A 86 -11.97 3.71 -4.48
N PRO A 87 -13.02 2.87 -4.47
CA PRO A 87 -14.25 3.16 -5.19
C PRO A 87 -14.73 4.56 -4.79
N PRO A 88 -15.32 5.32 -5.74
CA PRO A 88 -15.75 6.69 -5.49
C PRO A 88 -16.59 6.71 -4.21
N ILE A 89 -16.10 7.44 -3.21
CA ILE A 89 -16.87 7.69 -1.99
C ILE A 89 -18.10 8.48 -2.48
N PRO A 90 -19.33 8.15 -2.06
CA PRO A 90 -20.54 8.80 -2.56
C PRO A 90 -20.51 10.34 -2.46
N GLU A 91 -19.70 10.85 -1.54
CA GLU A 91 -19.54 12.28 -1.20
C GLU A 91 -18.42 12.98 -2.01
N GLY A 92 -17.61 12.24 -2.77
CA GLY A 92 -16.49 12.78 -3.53
C GLY A 92 -16.84 13.07 -4.98
N HIS A 93 -16.92 14.35 -5.36
CA HIS A 93 -17.15 14.77 -6.75
C HIS A 93 -15.90 14.66 -7.66
N PHE A 94 -14.73 14.39 -7.08
CA PHE A 94 -13.45 14.33 -7.80
C PHE A 94 -12.82 12.95 -7.69
N GLN A 95 -12.32 12.46 -8.83
CA GLN A 95 -11.50 11.26 -8.90
C GLN A 95 -10.03 11.68 -8.93
N ALA A 96 -9.18 11.01 -8.14
CA ALA A 96 -7.74 11.18 -8.27
C ALA A 96 -7.31 10.83 -9.69
N ASP A 97 -6.38 11.61 -10.23
CA ASP A 97 -5.77 11.29 -11.52
C ASP A 97 -5.17 9.86 -11.44
N PRO A 98 -5.60 8.92 -12.30
CA PRO A 98 -5.04 7.58 -12.35
C PRO A 98 -3.51 7.57 -12.49
N SER A 99 -2.94 8.58 -13.17
CA SER A 99 -1.50 8.69 -13.41
C SER A 99 -0.67 8.79 -12.12
N VAL A 100 -1.25 9.35 -11.05
CA VAL A 100 -0.61 9.50 -9.74
C VAL A 100 -1.03 8.39 -8.76
N SER A 101 -1.80 7.40 -9.21
CA SER A 101 -2.15 6.25 -8.37
C SER A 101 -0.98 5.26 -8.24
N MET A 102 -1.15 4.28 -7.36
CA MET A 102 -0.19 3.22 -7.14
C MET A 102 -0.90 1.90 -6.89
N VAL A 103 -0.15 0.83 -7.10
CA VAL A 103 -0.50 -0.52 -6.70
C VAL A 103 0.32 -0.84 -5.46
N VAL A 104 -0.34 -1.39 -4.44
CA VAL A 104 0.29 -1.82 -3.20
C VAL A 104 0.12 -3.32 -3.10
N ILE A 105 1.24 -4.03 -3.08
CA ILE A 105 1.27 -5.46 -2.76
C ILE A 105 1.65 -5.59 -1.30
N THR A 106 0.83 -6.28 -0.52
CA THR A 106 1.06 -6.44 0.92
C THR A 106 1.32 -7.90 1.25
N ASP A 107 2.51 -8.18 1.79
CA ASP A 107 2.88 -9.46 2.39
C ASP A 107 2.66 -9.38 3.90
N TYR A 108 1.74 -10.18 4.44
CA TYR A 108 1.57 -10.34 5.89
C TYR A 108 2.47 -11.46 6.38
N ILE A 109 3.32 -11.17 7.37
CA ILE A 109 4.39 -12.07 7.79
C ILE A 109 4.18 -12.49 9.24
N GLU A 110 4.01 -13.79 9.45
CA GLU A 110 3.86 -14.43 10.76
C GLU A 110 5.22 -14.89 11.31
N VAL A 111 5.34 -14.89 12.64
CA VAL A 111 6.53 -15.41 13.35
C VAL A 111 6.11 -16.54 14.27
N GLY A 112 6.67 -17.72 14.02
CA GLY A 112 6.29 -18.94 14.71
C GLY A 112 5.02 -19.59 14.15
N GLY A 113 4.83 -20.87 14.47
CA GLY A 113 3.72 -21.68 13.92
C GLY A 113 2.33 -21.37 14.48
N HIS A 114 2.15 -20.22 15.17
CA HIS A 114 0.84 -19.82 15.68
C HIS A 114 0.12 -18.92 14.66
N PRO A 115 -1.03 -19.36 14.12
CA PRO A 115 -1.71 -18.74 12.98
C PRO A 115 -2.49 -17.45 13.33
N SER A 116 -2.21 -16.81 14.47
CA SER A 116 -3.04 -15.73 15.00
C SER A 116 -2.37 -14.36 15.02
N HIS A 117 -1.08 -14.26 14.66
CA HIS A 117 -0.34 -13.00 14.77
C HIS A 117 0.65 -12.83 13.62
N SER A 118 0.36 -11.90 12.71
CA SER A 118 1.41 -11.34 11.85
C SER A 118 2.23 -10.35 12.67
N ASP A 119 3.55 -10.47 12.65
CA ASP A 119 4.43 -9.54 13.38
C ASP A 119 4.65 -8.24 12.59
N TYR A 120 4.61 -8.32 11.26
CA TYR A 120 4.78 -7.15 10.39
C TYR A 120 4.17 -7.38 9.00
N ALA A 121 3.93 -6.29 8.30
CA ALA A 121 3.49 -6.26 6.92
C ALA A 121 4.58 -5.63 6.04
N SER A 122 4.86 -6.24 4.89
CA SER A 122 5.72 -5.67 3.85
C SER A 122 4.85 -5.13 2.72
N HIS A 123 4.86 -3.81 2.51
CA HIS A 123 4.12 -3.12 1.47
C HIS A 123 5.07 -2.73 0.33
N LEU A 124 4.92 -3.36 -0.83
CA LEU A 124 5.60 -2.94 -2.06
C LEU A 124 4.72 -1.94 -2.81
N LEU A 125 5.16 -0.68 -2.84
CA LEU A 125 4.50 0.43 -3.52
C LEU A 125 5.03 0.55 -4.95
N ILE A 126 4.14 0.39 -5.92
CA ILE A 126 4.46 0.44 -7.35
C ILE A 126 3.65 1.58 -7.99
N PRO A 127 4.30 2.65 -8.49
CA PRO A 127 3.60 3.69 -9.24
C PRO A 127 2.81 3.11 -10.41
N TYR A 128 1.61 3.62 -10.62
CA TYR A 128 0.74 3.17 -11.70
C TYR A 128 1.40 3.31 -13.09
N ALA A 129 2.10 4.42 -13.31
CA ALA A 129 2.82 4.69 -14.55
C ALA A 129 3.90 3.63 -14.85
N THR A 130 4.54 3.09 -13.82
CA THR A 130 5.53 2.00 -13.94
C THR A 130 4.87 0.75 -14.51
N LEU A 131 3.75 0.31 -13.93
CA LEU A 131 3.03 -0.88 -14.42
C LEU A 131 2.53 -0.69 -15.84
N LEU A 132 1.97 0.48 -16.17
CA LEU A 132 1.55 0.77 -17.54
C LEU A 132 2.70 0.72 -18.54
N ALA A 133 3.90 1.19 -18.17
CA ALA A 133 5.07 1.11 -19.04
C ALA A 133 5.46 -0.35 -19.33
N GLN A 134 5.42 -1.23 -18.32
CA GLN A 134 5.67 -2.66 -18.50
C GLN A 134 4.61 -3.33 -19.38
N ILE A 135 3.33 -2.99 -19.16
CA ILE A 135 2.23 -3.51 -19.97
C ILE A 135 2.39 -3.10 -21.44
N ARG A 136 2.67 -1.82 -21.71
CA ARG A 136 2.88 -1.32 -23.09
C ARG A 136 4.05 -2.03 -23.76
N THR A 137 5.18 -2.14 -23.08
CA THR A 137 6.38 -2.83 -23.58
C THR A 137 6.07 -4.29 -23.93
N ALA A 138 5.29 -4.99 -23.11
CA ALA A 138 4.86 -6.36 -23.36
C ALA A 138 3.88 -6.48 -24.53
N VAL A 139 2.91 -5.56 -24.65
CA VAL A 139 1.97 -5.52 -25.78
C VAL A 139 2.70 -5.28 -27.10
N ASP A 140 3.62 -4.32 -27.13
CA ASP A 140 4.42 -4.01 -28.32
C ASP A 140 5.31 -5.20 -28.71
N SER A 141 5.89 -5.90 -27.72
CA SER A 141 6.68 -7.10 -27.95
C SER A 141 5.86 -8.27 -28.51
N ASN A 142 4.61 -8.42 -28.05
CA ASN A 142 3.71 -9.48 -28.51
C ASN A 142 3.21 -9.26 -29.94
N SER A 143 3.13 -8.01 -30.42
CA SER A 143 2.76 -7.71 -31.81
C SER A 143 3.71 -8.33 -32.85
N ASN A 144 4.95 -8.64 -32.44
CA ASN A 144 6.00 -9.19 -33.29
C ASN A 144 6.24 -10.70 -33.08
N ARG A 145 5.52 -11.35 -32.15
CA ARG A 145 5.70 -12.78 -31.85
C ARG A 145 4.58 -13.61 -32.44
N ASP A 146 4.94 -14.68 -33.15
CA ASP A 146 4.00 -15.74 -33.49
C ASP A 146 3.49 -16.39 -32.19
N VAL A 147 2.20 -16.15 -31.92
CA VAL A 147 1.30 -16.74 -30.91
C VAL A 147 2.00 -17.67 -29.90
N CYS A 148 2.74 -17.10 -28.95
CA CYS A 148 3.22 -17.85 -27.80
C CYS A 148 2.13 -17.89 -26.73
N GLU A 149 1.84 -19.08 -26.21
CA GLU A 149 0.79 -19.33 -25.20
C GLU A 149 1.14 -18.81 -23.79
N TYR A 150 2.39 -18.38 -23.58
CA TYR A 150 2.90 -17.99 -22.26
C TYR A 150 3.00 -16.48 -22.09
N PRO A 151 2.72 -15.94 -20.88
CA PRO A 151 2.95 -14.53 -20.59
C PRO A 151 4.41 -14.16 -20.81
N VAL A 152 4.66 -12.93 -21.28
CA VAL A 152 6.02 -12.38 -21.31
C VAL A 152 6.54 -12.24 -19.89
N PRO A 153 7.60 -12.98 -19.48
CA PRO A 153 8.19 -12.80 -18.16
C PRO A 153 8.97 -11.48 -18.14
N VAL A 154 8.79 -10.69 -17.09
CA VAL A 154 9.56 -9.47 -16.83
C VAL A 154 10.29 -9.67 -15.50
N LEU A 155 11.62 -9.83 -15.56
CA LEU A 155 12.43 -10.12 -14.39
C LEU A 155 12.51 -8.91 -13.47
N TRP A 156 12.57 -9.15 -12.15
CA TRP A 156 12.59 -8.10 -11.15
C TRP A 156 13.73 -7.11 -11.41
N GLU A 157 14.91 -7.61 -11.77
CA GLU A 157 16.11 -6.82 -12.07
C GLU A 157 15.89 -5.76 -13.16
N ASP A 158 14.99 -6.04 -14.11
CA ASP A 158 14.76 -5.19 -15.28
C ASP A 158 13.83 -4.01 -15.00
N TRP A 159 12.92 -4.13 -14.04
CA TRP A 159 11.88 -3.12 -13.78
C TRP A 159 11.77 -2.65 -12.34
N GLY A 160 12.07 -3.52 -11.38
CA GLY A 160 11.70 -3.36 -9.99
C GLY A 160 12.56 -2.39 -9.17
N PRO A 161 13.89 -2.65 -9.02
CA PRO A 161 14.74 -1.93 -8.08
C PRO A 161 14.75 -0.41 -8.21
N ARG A 162 14.41 0.12 -9.39
CA ARG A 162 14.39 1.57 -9.68
C ARG A 162 12.99 2.16 -9.78
N ALA A 163 11.95 1.36 -9.65
CA ALA A 163 10.59 1.77 -9.95
C ALA A 163 9.58 1.40 -8.86
N SER A 164 10.06 1.05 -7.67
CA SER A 164 9.23 0.75 -6.51
C SER A 164 9.88 1.20 -5.20
N LEU A 165 9.05 1.31 -4.16
CA LEU A 165 9.45 1.51 -2.77
C LEU A 165 8.86 0.38 -1.92
N ARG A 166 9.65 -0.26 -1.05
CA ARG A 166 9.11 -1.21 -0.07
C ARG A 166 9.13 -0.63 1.34
N LEU A 167 8.01 -0.78 2.03
CA LEU A 167 7.84 -0.41 3.44
C LEU A 167 7.63 -1.67 4.29
N CYS A 168 8.44 -1.86 5.33
CA CYS A 168 8.32 -2.92 6.33
C CYS A 168 7.68 -2.36 7.61
N VAL A 169 6.37 -2.47 7.73
CA VAL A 169 5.60 -1.85 8.81
C VAL A 169 5.34 -2.87 9.92
N PRO A 170 5.81 -2.63 11.16
CA PRO A 170 5.49 -3.50 12.28
C PRO A 170 3.98 -3.52 12.52
N VAL A 171 3.41 -4.72 12.68
CA VAL A 171 2.00 -4.86 13.04
C VAL A 171 1.93 -4.75 14.56
N VAL A 172 1.55 -3.56 15.02
CA VAL A 172 1.42 -3.30 16.46
C VAL A 172 0.11 -3.93 16.94
N GLY A 173 0.25 -5.07 17.62
CA GLY A 173 -0.79 -5.68 18.44
C GLY A 173 -0.16 -6.23 19.70
N ASP A 174 -0.83 -6.04 20.84
CA ASP A 174 -0.46 -6.71 22.07
C ASP A 174 -0.54 -8.22 21.85
N ARG A 175 0.57 -8.93 22.11
CA ARG A 175 0.65 -10.40 22.03
C ARG A 175 -0.39 -11.10 22.91
N SER A 176 -0.95 -10.39 23.88
CA SER A 176 -1.98 -10.88 24.80
C SER A 176 -3.38 -10.95 24.19
N ASP A 177 -3.69 -10.18 23.15
CA ASP A 177 -5.05 -10.05 22.64
C ASP A 177 -5.19 -10.68 21.24
N PRO A 178 -5.77 -11.89 21.13
CA PRO A 178 -5.99 -12.59 19.87
C PRO A 178 -7.00 -11.90 18.93
N MET A 179 -7.65 -10.80 19.37
CA MET A 179 -8.59 -10.02 18.56
C MET A 179 -8.05 -8.69 18.04
N ILE A 180 -6.76 -8.36 18.22
CA ILE A 180 -6.18 -7.17 17.57
C ILE A 180 -6.04 -7.44 16.07
N VAL A 181 -7.10 -7.08 15.37
CA VAL A 181 -7.24 -7.06 13.92
C VAL A 181 -6.13 -6.19 13.33
N HIS A 182 -5.47 -6.68 12.28
CA HIS A 182 -4.50 -5.95 11.47
C HIS A 182 -4.93 -4.50 11.26
N GLN A 183 -4.00 -3.56 11.45
CA GLN A 183 -4.25 -2.16 11.15
C GLN A 183 -4.56 -2.02 9.65
N ILE A 184 -5.73 -1.47 9.35
CA ILE A 184 -6.18 -1.30 7.97
C ILE A 184 -5.60 0.01 7.44
N LEU A 185 -4.55 -0.10 6.64
CA LEU A 185 -3.91 1.03 5.97
C LEU A 185 -4.46 1.14 4.55
N VAL A 186 -5.27 2.18 4.28
CA VAL A 186 -5.92 2.36 2.97
C VAL A 186 -5.24 3.52 2.22
N PRO A 187 -4.48 3.23 1.15
CA PRO A 187 -3.83 4.25 0.36
C PRO A 187 -4.80 5.04 -0.52
N TYR A 188 -4.38 6.24 -0.94
CA TYR A 188 -5.13 7.07 -1.90
C TYR A 188 -4.19 7.87 -2.81
N GLY A 189 -4.35 7.73 -4.13
CA GLY A 189 -3.44 8.35 -5.09
C GLY A 189 -2.01 7.84 -4.89
N SER A 190 -1.04 8.74 -4.72
CA SER A 190 0.37 8.40 -4.50
C SER A 190 0.72 8.21 -3.03
N ARG A 191 -0.26 8.26 -2.13
CA ARG A 191 -0.04 8.33 -0.67
C ARG A 191 -0.36 7.03 0.04
N MET A 192 0.61 6.53 0.80
CA MET A 192 0.49 5.36 1.69
C MET A 192 0.58 5.82 3.15
N PRO A 193 -0.43 5.57 3.99
CA PRO A 193 -0.33 5.85 5.42
C PRO A 193 0.43 4.72 6.12
N VAL A 194 1.21 5.09 7.13
CA VAL A 194 1.88 4.21 8.10
C VAL A 194 1.60 4.77 9.49
N VAL A 195 1.34 3.90 10.46
CA VAL A 195 1.17 4.30 11.85
C VAL A 195 2.40 3.87 12.62
N SER A 196 2.93 4.76 13.45
CA SER A 196 3.96 4.44 14.42
C SER A 196 3.53 4.90 15.80
N PHE A 197 3.93 4.14 16.81
CA PHE A 197 3.71 4.45 18.22
C PHE A 197 5.02 4.94 18.81
N ASN A 198 4.98 6.13 19.40
CA ASN A 198 6.18 6.82 19.86
C ASN A 198 6.65 6.30 21.24
N ASP A 199 5.82 5.52 21.93
CA ASP A 199 6.10 4.98 23.24
C ASP A 199 5.68 3.50 23.38
N PRO A 200 6.32 2.72 24.26
CA PRO A 200 5.96 1.33 24.51
C PRO A 200 4.54 1.13 25.01
N GLY A 201 3.96 2.15 25.64
CA GLY A 201 2.57 2.13 26.12
C GLY A 201 1.54 2.37 25.02
N SER A 202 1.98 2.63 23.78
CA SER A 202 1.12 2.99 22.66
C SER A 202 0.18 4.17 22.96
N THR A 203 0.60 5.05 23.87
CA THR A 203 -0.21 6.19 24.34
C THR A 203 -0.13 7.38 23.39
N CYS A 204 0.92 7.44 22.59
CA CYS A 204 1.15 8.44 21.57
C CYS A 204 1.40 7.75 20.23
N ALA A 205 0.58 8.09 19.25
CA ALA A 205 0.71 7.60 17.89
C ALA A 205 0.93 8.76 16.92
N SER A 206 1.65 8.49 15.84
CA SER A 206 1.82 9.41 14.73
C SER A 206 1.49 8.68 13.43
N VAL A 207 0.81 9.39 12.53
CA VAL A 207 0.57 8.93 11.17
C VAL A 207 1.66 9.53 10.29
N TYR A 208 2.37 8.64 9.60
CA TYR A 208 3.35 8.98 8.58
C TYR A 208 2.73 8.72 7.22
N VAL A 209 2.72 9.72 6.35
CA VAL A 209 2.20 9.59 4.99
C VAL A 209 3.38 9.59 4.04
N PHE A 210 3.63 8.44 3.41
CA PHE A 210 4.59 8.29 2.33
C PHE A 210 3.93 8.71 1.03
N ASP A 211 4.41 9.77 0.41
CA ASP A 211 3.95 10.21 -0.90
C ASP A 211 5.02 9.92 -1.97
N ILE A 212 4.71 9.01 -2.88
CA ILE A 212 5.60 8.60 -3.98
C ILE A 212 5.42 9.46 -5.24
N ASN A 213 4.67 10.57 -5.17
CA ASN A 213 4.53 11.49 -6.28
C ASN A 213 5.88 12.21 -6.52
N PRO A 214 6.49 12.06 -7.72
CA PRO A 214 7.78 12.65 -8.01
C PRO A 214 7.77 14.19 -8.04
N LEU A 215 6.60 14.82 -8.19
CA LEU A 215 6.44 16.27 -8.07
C LEU A 215 6.39 16.69 -6.60
N ALA A 216 5.67 15.96 -5.75
CA ALA A 216 5.62 16.22 -4.31
C ALA A 216 7.01 16.05 -3.68
N ALA A 217 7.73 14.98 -4.03
CA ALA A 217 9.10 14.75 -3.58
C ALA A 217 10.05 15.88 -4.02
N ARG A 218 9.96 16.33 -5.29
CA ARG A 218 10.78 17.43 -5.80
C ARG A 218 10.46 18.75 -5.11
N TYR A 219 9.18 19.06 -4.91
CA TYR A 219 8.75 20.26 -4.22
C TYR A 219 9.23 20.27 -2.77
N ALA A 220 9.05 19.17 -2.03
CA ALA A 220 9.52 19.03 -0.66
C ALA A 220 11.04 19.24 -0.55
N GLN A 221 11.82 18.65 -1.46
CA GLN A 221 13.26 18.87 -1.52
C GLN A 221 13.64 20.34 -1.77
N GLN A 222 12.87 21.05 -2.61
CA GLN A 222 13.08 22.49 -2.84
C GLN A 222 12.71 23.31 -1.61
N ALA A 223 11.59 23.01 -0.96
CA ALA A 223 11.13 23.67 0.25
C ALA A 223 12.13 23.50 1.40
N LEU A 224 12.66 22.30 1.62
CA LEU A 224 13.70 22.04 2.63
C LEU A 224 14.98 22.86 2.36
N ARG A 225 15.42 22.94 1.11
CA ARG A 225 16.56 23.78 0.71
C ARG A 225 16.31 25.27 0.95
N ALA A 226 15.08 25.74 0.76
CA ALA A 226 14.69 27.12 1.01
C ALA A 226 14.51 27.43 2.50
N SER A 227 14.02 26.45 3.28
CA SER A 227 13.71 26.54 4.72
C SER A 227 14.93 26.43 5.64
N ALA A 228 16.15 26.30 5.11
CA ALA A 228 17.38 26.42 5.89
C ALA A 228 17.60 27.83 6.51
N GLN A 229 16.60 28.73 6.44
CA GLN A 229 16.50 29.95 7.22
C GLN A 229 15.55 29.77 8.41
N PRO A 230 15.94 30.22 9.62
CA PRO A 230 15.29 29.77 10.85
C PRO A 230 14.15 30.71 11.27
N GLU A 231 12.90 30.51 10.84
CA GLU A 231 11.76 31.11 11.56
C GLU A 231 10.48 30.25 11.59
N SER A 232 9.91 30.20 12.81
CA SER A 232 8.48 30.07 13.14
C SER A 232 7.79 28.69 13.12
N GLY A 233 7.84 27.99 14.26
CA GLY A 233 6.81 28.16 15.31
C GLY A 233 5.36 27.70 15.07
N VAL A 234 5.00 27.06 13.96
CA VAL A 234 3.65 26.50 13.77
C VAL A 234 3.75 24.97 13.68
N ARG A 235 2.94 24.28 14.49
CA ARG A 235 2.83 22.82 14.62
C ARG A 235 2.15 22.21 13.37
N ALA A 236 2.75 22.47 12.22
CA ALA A 236 2.33 22.04 10.88
C ALA A 236 3.10 20.77 10.48
N THR A 237 2.46 19.96 9.65
CA THR A 237 2.98 18.73 9.02
C THR A 237 4.50 18.78 8.81
N ALA A 238 5.26 18.00 9.59
CA ALA A 238 6.71 17.98 9.41
C ALA A 238 7.05 17.13 8.18
N ILE A 239 7.74 17.74 7.23
CA ILE A 239 8.43 17.00 6.16
C ILE A 239 9.64 16.32 6.81
N VAL A 240 9.67 14.99 6.75
CA VAL A 240 10.80 14.22 7.29
C VAL A 240 11.83 14.05 6.17
N GLU A 241 13.05 14.54 6.40
CA GLU A 241 14.16 14.36 5.45
C GLU A 241 14.51 12.89 5.33
N ASP A 242 15.09 12.50 4.19
CA ASP A 242 15.43 11.09 3.94
C ASP A 242 16.43 10.51 4.97
N SER A 243 17.33 11.34 5.50
CA SER A 243 18.22 10.99 6.62
C SER A 243 17.49 10.84 7.95
N ASP A 244 16.38 11.56 8.13
CA ASP A 244 15.61 11.59 9.36
C ASP A 244 14.52 10.51 9.37
N VAL A 245 14.16 9.96 8.20
CA VAL A 245 13.18 8.87 8.11
C VAL A 245 13.65 7.66 8.90
N GLU A 246 14.92 7.27 8.80
CA GLU A 246 15.44 6.13 9.58
C GLU A 246 15.46 6.43 11.09
N ALA A 247 15.67 7.68 11.49
CA ALA A 247 15.60 8.08 12.89
C ALA A 247 14.16 8.07 13.43
N ALA A 248 13.18 8.48 12.60
CA ALA A 248 11.77 8.55 12.97
C ALA A 248 11.02 7.21 12.85
N LEU A 249 11.44 6.38 11.90
CA LEU A 249 10.82 5.12 11.50
C LEU A 249 11.89 4.06 11.19
N PRO A 250 12.64 3.61 12.21
CA PRO A 250 13.77 2.71 12.02
C PRO A 250 13.36 1.39 11.37
N GLY A 251 14.04 1.02 10.29
CA GLY A 251 13.78 -0.20 9.53
C GLY A 251 12.45 -0.25 8.78
N VAL A 252 11.68 0.84 8.72
CA VAL A 252 10.43 0.88 7.97
C VAL A 252 10.68 0.96 6.47
N VAL A 253 11.72 1.65 6.01
CA VAL A 253 12.05 1.69 4.58
C VAL A 253 13.06 0.60 4.28
N ASP A 254 12.75 -0.29 3.33
CA ASP A 254 13.70 -1.30 2.86
C ASP A 254 14.81 -0.61 2.05
N PRO A 255 16.08 -0.64 2.49
CA PRO A 255 17.18 0.03 1.79
C PRO A 255 17.47 -0.61 0.42
N ASP A 256 17.15 -1.89 0.22
CA ASP A 256 17.39 -2.60 -1.04
C ASP A 256 16.32 -2.25 -2.10
N ILE A 257 15.16 -1.73 -1.68
CA ILE A 257 14.03 -1.41 -2.55
C ILE A 257 13.52 0.01 -2.25
N LYS A 258 14.39 0.98 -2.55
CA LYS A 258 14.16 2.42 -2.40
C LYS A 258 14.39 3.17 -3.73
N GLY A 259 13.90 2.59 -4.82
CA GLY A 259 14.25 3.02 -6.18
C GLY A 259 13.63 4.33 -6.63
N ILE A 260 12.53 4.74 -5.99
CA ILE A 260 11.74 5.91 -6.39
C ILE A 260 11.87 7.05 -5.37
N PRO A 261 11.82 8.31 -5.82
CA PRO A 261 11.76 9.44 -4.91
C PRO A 261 10.43 9.45 -4.15
N PHE A 262 10.48 9.79 -2.87
CA PHE A 262 9.31 9.97 -2.03
C PHE A 262 9.52 11.10 -1.03
N VAL A 263 8.43 11.54 -0.40
CA VAL A 263 8.44 12.43 0.76
C VAL A 263 7.61 11.81 1.86
N VAL A 264 7.99 12.04 3.12
CA VAL A 264 7.25 11.58 4.28
C VAL A 264 6.73 12.78 5.06
N TYR A 265 5.43 12.76 5.33
CA TYR A 265 4.76 13.74 6.16
C TYR A 265 4.42 13.11 7.51
N ARG A 266 4.79 13.78 8.62
CA ARG A 266 4.44 13.33 9.97
C ARG A 266 3.27 14.14 10.54
N PHE A 267 2.27 13.43 11.05
CA PHE A 267 1.11 13.98 11.74
C PHE A 267 1.02 13.36 13.14
N GLU A 268 1.23 14.18 14.17
CA GLU A 268 0.98 13.75 15.55
C GLU A 268 -0.53 13.59 15.77
N LEU A 269 -0.94 12.43 16.29
CA LEU A 269 -2.32 12.28 16.75
C LEU A 269 -2.45 12.95 18.12
N PRO A 270 -3.60 13.60 18.41
CA PRO A 270 -3.80 14.26 19.69
C PRO A 270 -3.60 13.25 20.83
N GLN A 271 -2.97 13.69 21.92
CA GLN A 271 -2.82 12.91 23.13
C GLN A 271 -4.09 13.13 23.96
N GLU A 272 -4.98 12.14 24.02
CA GLU A 272 -6.11 12.11 24.95
C GLU A 272 -5.88 11.01 26.00
N ASP A 273 -6.72 11.04 27.02
CA ASP A 273 -6.59 10.40 28.33
C ASP A 273 -6.02 8.96 28.35
N PRO A 274 -5.40 8.55 29.48
CA PRO A 274 -4.95 7.18 29.69
C PRO A 274 -6.09 6.18 29.47
N GLY A 275 -6.02 5.45 28.36
CA GLY A 275 -7.14 4.66 27.82
C GLY A 275 -7.32 4.78 26.30
N TRP A 276 -6.38 5.47 25.62
CA TRP A 276 -6.47 5.76 24.19
C TRP A 276 -6.82 4.52 23.35
N PRO A 277 -7.85 4.62 22.48
CA PRO A 277 -8.26 3.54 21.61
C PRO A 277 -7.20 3.17 20.57
N ALA A 278 -6.88 1.87 20.44
CA ALA A 278 -5.91 1.41 19.45
C ALA A 278 -6.31 1.87 18.03
N VAL A 279 -5.35 2.43 17.29
CA VAL A 279 -5.56 2.81 15.88
C VAL A 279 -5.88 1.55 15.09
N ARG A 280 -7.11 1.48 14.57
CA ARG A 280 -7.63 0.32 13.84
C ARG A 280 -7.46 0.48 12.34
N ALA A 281 -7.67 1.69 11.84
CA ALA A 281 -7.56 1.97 10.42
C ALA A 281 -7.09 3.40 10.19
N VAL A 282 -6.26 3.58 9.18
CA VAL A 282 -5.95 4.89 8.61
C VAL A 282 -6.30 4.84 7.14
N ARG A 283 -7.24 5.70 6.74
CA ARG A 283 -7.70 5.80 5.35
C ARG A 283 -7.32 7.15 4.79
N MET A 284 -6.49 7.14 3.75
CA MET A 284 -6.20 8.33 2.97
C MET A 284 -7.43 8.77 2.16
N SER A 285 -7.51 10.08 1.93
CA SER A 285 -8.48 10.73 1.05
C SER A 285 -7.74 11.71 0.14
N MET A 286 -8.49 12.39 -0.74
CA MET A 286 -7.92 13.40 -1.63
C MET A 286 -7.16 14.49 -0.86
N THR A 287 -7.68 14.97 0.26
CA THR A 287 -7.14 16.13 0.98
C THR A 287 -6.41 15.79 2.28
N GLY A 288 -6.37 14.51 2.68
CA GLY A 288 -5.76 14.14 3.95
C GLY A 288 -6.05 12.70 4.32
N PHE A 289 -6.40 12.45 5.58
CA PHE A 289 -6.73 11.10 6.04
C PHE A 289 -7.75 11.11 7.19
N THR A 290 -8.32 9.93 7.42
CA THR A 290 -9.19 9.62 8.54
C THR A 290 -8.57 8.51 9.37
N VAL A 291 -8.51 8.70 10.68
CA VAL A 291 -8.15 7.65 11.64
C VAL A 291 -9.42 7.09 12.25
N THR A 292 -9.55 5.76 12.25
CA THR A 292 -10.56 5.03 13.01
C THR A 292 -9.87 4.34 14.17
N VAL A 293 -10.36 4.59 15.37
CA VAL A 293 -9.83 4.04 16.62
C VAL A 293 -10.86 3.13 17.27
N ARG A 294 -10.42 2.13 18.06
CA ARG A 294 -11.31 1.22 18.81
C ARG A 294 -11.16 1.41 20.31
N LEU A 295 -12.23 1.80 21.01
CA LEU A 295 -12.24 1.92 22.47
C LEU A 295 -12.08 0.54 23.12
N LEU A 296 -11.10 0.42 24.02
CA LEU A 296 -10.85 -0.80 24.79
C LEU A 296 -11.98 -1.12 25.78
N GLN A 297 -12.80 -0.12 26.14
CA GLN A 297 -13.84 -0.22 27.17
C GLN A 297 -15.12 -0.96 26.73
N ASP A 298 -15.31 -1.22 25.43
CA ASP A 298 -16.52 -1.87 24.89
C ASP A 298 -16.60 -3.39 25.20
N TYR A 299 -15.59 -3.99 25.84
CA TYR A 299 -15.53 -5.44 26.07
C TYR A 299 -16.33 -5.94 27.28
N HIS A 300 -16.60 -5.10 28.29
CA HIS A 300 -17.32 -5.54 29.51
C HIS A 300 -18.83 -5.29 29.48
N SER A 301 -19.33 -4.58 28.47
CA SER A 301 -20.76 -4.32 28.31
C SER A 301 -21.22 -4.86 26.95
N ALA A 302 -21.90 -6.01 26.96
CA ALA A 302 -22.47 -6.70 25.79
C ALA A 302 -23.59 -5.92 25.05
N SER A 303 -23.61 -4.60 25.18
CA SER A 303 -24.64 -3.71 24.65
C SER A 303 -24.04 -2.32 24.50
N ARG A 304 -23.45 -2.06 23.34
CA ARG A 304 -23.61 -0.84 22.52
C ARG A 304 -22.58 -0.85 21.38
N TYR A 305 -23.00 -0.23 20.28
CA TYR A 305 -22.28 -0.11 19.02
C TYR A 305 -20.82 0.34 19.20
N PRO A 306 -19.87 -0.13 18.38
CA PRO A 306 -18.50 0.36 18.42
C PRO A 306 -18.51 1.88 18.20
N CYS A 307 -18.08 2.63 19.20
CA CYS A 307 -17.88 4.06 19.07
C CYS A 307 -16.66 4.30 18.18
N SER A 308 -16.87 4.58 16.89
CA SER A 308 -15.81 5.04 16.00
C SER A 308 -15.62 6.53 16.17
N MET A 309 -14.49 6.96 16.74
CA MET A 309 -14.05 8.35 16.60
C MET A 309 -13.35 8.49 15.24
N ILE A 310 -13.75 9.50 14.48
CA ILE A 310 -13.19 9.84 13.17
C ILE A 310 -12.39 11.13 13.38
N ALA A 311 -11.07 11.02 13.50
CA ALA A 311 -10.19 12.18 13.42
C ALA A 311 -9.90 12.47 11.94
N ARG A 312 -10.16 13.71 11.49
CA ARG A 312 -9.83 14.17 10.14
C ARG A 312 -8.65 15.11 10.21
N CYS A 313 -7.55 14.72 9.58
CA CYS A 313 -6.41 15.61 9.36
C CYS A 313 -6.44 16.05 7.89
N SER A 314 -6.44 17.37 7.65
CA SER A 314 -6.40 17.93 6.30
C SER A 314 -5.00 18.49 6.02
N MET A 315 -4.47 18.21 4.84
CA MET A 315 -3.23 18.79 4.32
C MET A 315 -3.52 20.08 3.58
N VAL A 316 -4.29 21.00 4.17
CA VAL A 316 -4.45 22.32 3.56
C VAL A 316 -3.14 23.07 3.77
N ASP A 317 -2.52 23.51 2.68
CA ASP A 317 -1.43 24.49 2.71
C ASP A 317 -1.89 25.67 3.59
N THR A 318 -1.14 25.95 4.64
CA THR A 318 -1.31 27.19 5.41
C THR A 318 -0.98 28.36 4.48
N ASP A 319 -2.04 28.93 3.91
CA ASP A 319 -2.24 30.16 3.12
C ASP A 319 -1.14 30.68 2.15
N PRO A 320 -1.52 31.10 0.93
CA PRO A 320 -0.72 32.03 0.16
C PRO A 320 -0.81 33.43 0.79
N MET A 321 0.34 33.97 1.20
CA MET A 321 0.48 35.41 1.46
C MET A 321 0.30 36.23 0.18
#